data_AF-A0A3N5M4D4-F1
#
_entry.id   AF-A0A3N5M4D4-F1
#
_cell.length_a   1.000
_cell.length_b   1.000
_cell.length_c   1.000
_cell.angle_alpha   90.00
_cell.angle_beta   90.00
_cell.angle_gamma   90.00
#
_symmetry.space_group_name_H-M   'P 1'
#
loop_
_entity.id
_entity.type
_entity.pdbx_description
1 polymer ?
#
loop_
_entity_poly.entity_id
_entity_poly.type
_entity_poly.pdbx_seq_one_letter_code
_entity_poly.pdbx_strand_id
1 'polypeptide(L)'
;MQATLIYNPNSGSAGRVTSDELLEALLRAGYYPVYKATSSEQDLDAILSSHRGGLVVVAGGDGTVRAVATRLIRKKTPIAILPLGTANNISKTLGIRGEPWEIIAGLSEPRKCYFDVGHVLSPWGEDYFLEAFGFGLYAELLAEYEPEKGKSILRSISTATKVMSDFTAPECKITLDGKTIPGKFLMVEALNTTAFGPRLKVAPDADPSDGVFELVRIDEQNRDSVLAYLAGLVAEEFDELPSVDVSCGKRLEITWDGSHVHVDAEVRPETVDKPRGLSPAGGVRPAVSSNPNRRGKIRVKLLHKAIEFWLPK
;
A
#
# COMPACT_ATOMS: atom_id res chain seq x y z
N MET A 1 29.53 -10.81 -2.83
CA MET A 1 28.53 -11.26 -1.82
C MET A 1 27.33 -11.88 -2.55
N GLN A 2 26.57 -12.81 -1.96
CA GLN A 2 25.41 -13.41 -2.65
C GLN A 2 24.27 -12.40 -2.82
N ALA A 3 23.57 -12.45 -3.95
CA ALA A 3 22.32 -11.72 -4.18
C ALA A 3 21.23 -12.69 -4.67
N THR A 4 20.08 -12.77 -4.00
CA THR A 4 18.94 -13.53 -4.51
C THR A 4 18.04 -12.60 -5.30
N LEU A 5 17.97 -12.78 -6.63
CA LEU A 5 17.08 -12.02 -7.49
C LEU A 5 15.71 -12.69 -7.54
N ILE A 6 14.71 -11.99 -7.00
CA ILE A 6 13.29 -12.33 -7.09
C ILE A 6 12.69 -11.47 -8.20
N TYR A 7 12.26 -12.09 -9.29
CA TYR A 7 11.73 -11.40 -10.47
C TYR A 7 10.28 -11.80 -10.72
N ASN A 8 9.39 -10.81 -10.76
CA ASN A 8 7.99 -11.01 -11.12
C ASN A 8 7.74 -10.60 -12.58
N PRO A 9 7.60 -11.57 -13.51
CA PRO A 9 7.41 -11.31 -14.94
C PRO A 9 6.05 -10.67 -15.27
N ASN A 10 5.09 -10.70 -14.33
CA ASN A 10 3.76 -10.11 -14.51
C ASN A 10 3.72 -8.62 -14.12
N SER A 11 4.85 -8.03 -13.71
CA SER A 11 4.92 -6.60 -13.34
C SER A 11 4.81 -5.70 -14.57
N GLY A 12 4.23 -4.50 -14.39
CA GLY A 12 3.81 -3.64 -15.50
C GLY A 12 4.88 -3.31 -16.55
N SER A 13 6.15 -3.19 -16.15
CA SER A 13 7.29 -2.92 -17.04
C SER A 13 8.28 -4.09 -17.13
N ALA A 14 7.90 -5.29 -16.69
CA ALA A 14 8.77 -6.47 -16.68
C ALA A 14 9.30 -6.80 -18.08
N GLY A 15 8.51 -6.63 -19.14
CA GLY A 15 8.94 -6.88 -20.52
C GLY A 15 10.05 -5.96 -21.06
N ARG A 16 10.52 -4.96 -20.29
CA ARG A 16 11.62 -4.07 -20.68
C ARG A 16 13.00 -4.60 -20.28
N VAL A 17 13.06 -5.54 -19.36
CA VAL A 17 14.31 -6.12 -18.85
C VAL A 17 14.16 -7.63 -18.70
N THR A 18 15.21 -8.35 -19.07
CA THR A 18 15.27 -9.79 -18.89
C THR A 18 15.92 -10.14 -17.55
N SER A 19 15.62 -11.33 -17.02
CA SER A 19 16.33 -11.83 -15.84
C SER A 19 17.84 -11.90 -16.08
N ASP A 20 18.27 -12.29 -17.28
CA ASP A 20 19.68 -12.47 -17.62
C ASP A 20 20.45 -11.15 -17.60
N GLU A 21 19.87 -10.08 -18.12
CA GLU A 21 20.44 -8.72 -18.03
C GLU A 21 20.61 -8.27 -16.57
N LEU A 22 19.62 -8.55 -15.72
CA LEU A 22 19.69 -8.21 -14.29
C LEU A 22 20.75 -9.05 -13.57
N LEU A 23 20.88 -10.34 -13.89
CA LEU A 23 21.92 -11.21 -13.35
C LEU A 23 23.31 -10.73 -13.77
N GLU A 24 23.50 -10.36 -15.03
CA GLU A 24 24.76 -9.83 -15.53
C GLU A 24 25.12 -8.49 -14.86
N ALA A 25 24.14 -7.59 -14.71
CA ALA A 25 24.34 -6.33 -14.00
C ALA A 25 24.75 -6.57 -12.54
N LEU A 26 24.13 -7.53 -11.84
CA LEU A 26 24.49 -7.89 -10.46
C LEU A 26 25.91 -8.45 -10.38
N LEU A 27 26.31 -9.30 -11.33
CA LEU A 27 27.69 -9.81 -11.44
C LEU A 27 28.69 -8.66 -11.61
N ARG A 28 28.40 -7.72 -12.53
CA ARG A 28 29.24 -6.54 -12.77
C ARG A 28 29.35 -5.62 -11.53
N ALA A 29 28.29 -5.56 -10.73
CA ALA A 29 28.27 -4.81 -9.47
C ALA A 29 28.96 -5.56 -8.29
N GLY A 30 29.55 -6.74 -8.51
CA GLY A 30 30.31 -7.50 -7.50
C GLY A 30 29.47 -8.47 -6.66
N TYR A 31 28.24 -8.76 -7.09
CA TYR A 31 27.38 -9.75 -6.47
C TYR A 31 27.50 -11.12 -7.15
N TYR A 32 27.21 -12.19 -6.42
CA TYR A 32 27.05 -13.54 -6.95
C TYR A 32 25.55 -13.85 -6.99
N PRO A 33 24.86 -13.59 -8.12
CA PRO A 33 23.42 -13.66 -8.13
C PRO A 33 22.92 -15.10 -8.22
N VAL A 34 21.82 -15.36 -7.53
CA VAL A 34 21.01 -16.57 -7.66
C VAL A 34 19.63 -16.15 -8.12
N TYR A 35 19.25 -16.61 -9.30
CA TYR A 35 17.94 -16.32 -9.87
C TYR A 35 16.85 -17.18 -9.24
N LYS A 36 15.75 -16.55 -8.85
CA LYS A 36 14.53 -17.19 -8.36
C LYS A 36 13.33 -16.50 -9.00
N ALA A 37 12.86 -17.08 -10.11
CA ALA A 37 11.61 -16.64 -10.72
C ALA A 37 10.45 -16.82 -9.72
N THR A 38 9.54 -15.86 -9.69
CA THR A 38 8.26 -15.99 -8.96
C THR A 38 7.14 -15.59 -9.90
N SER A 39 6.14 -16.45 -10.04
CA SER A 39 4.88 -16.09 -10.73
C SER A 39 3.73 -15.91 -9.74
N SER A 40 3.93 -16.32 -8.48
CA SER A 40 2.98 -16.21 -7.38
C SER A 40 3.68 -16.00 -6.04
N GLU A 41 3.01 -15.31 -5.12
CA GLU A 41 3.49 -15.13 -3.74
C GLU A 41 3.72 -16.46 -3.00
N GLN A 42 3.05 -17.54 -3.42
CA GLN A 42 3.18 -18.87 -2.82
C GLN A 42 4.61 -19.44 -2.96
N ASP A 43 5.36 -19.00 -3.98
CA ASP A 43 6.74 -19.44 -4.19
C ASP A 43 7.73 -18.77 -3.23
N LEU A 44 7.36 -17.62 -2.66
CA LEU A 44 8.27 -16.76 -1.90
C LEU A 44 8.78 -17.42 -0.64
N ASP A 45 7.96 -18.21 0.07
CA ASP A 45 8.39 -18.89 1.29
C ASP A 45 9.48 -19.94 1.01
N ALA A 46 9.34 -20.70 -0.08
CA ALA A 46 10.35 -21.64 -0.54
C ALA A 46 11.62 -20.93 -1.00
N ILE A 47 11.48 -19.81 -1.73
CA ILE A 47 12.62 -19.00 -2.19
C ILE A 47 13.40 -18.43 -1.00
N LEU A 48 12.71 -17.78 -0.06
CA LEU A 48 13.33 -17.09 1.07
C LEU A 48 13.88 -18.07 2.12
N SER A 49 13.32 -19.27 2.28
CA SER A 49 13.91 -20.32 3.12
C SER A 49 15.19 -20.91 2.50
N SER A 50 15.33 -20.84 1.17
CA SER A 50 16.56 -21.24 0.46
C SER A 50 17.64 -20.15 0.44
N HIS A 51 17.33 -18.91 0.84
CA HIS A 51 18.29 -17.82 0.92
C HIS A 51 19.37 -18.13 1.97
N ARG A 52 20.65 -17.95 1.61
CA ARG A 52 21.82 -18.30 2.46
C ARG A 52 22.57 -17.07 2.98
N GLY A 53 21.98 -15.89 2.86
CA GLY A 53 22.54 -14.61 3.30
C GLY A 53 22.91 -13.71 2.12
N GLY A 54 23.35 -12.49 2.45
CA GLY A 54 23.60 -11.44 1.46
C GLY A 54 22.35 -10.61 1.19
N LEU A 55 22.16 -10.21 -0.07
CA LEU A 55 21.12 -9.28 -0.50
C LEU A 55 19.93 -10.02 -1.12
N VAL A 56 18.71 -9.56 -0.86
CA VAL A 56 17.54 -9.92 -1.68
C VAL A 56 17.24 -8.76 -2.62
N VAL A 57 17.20 -9.02 -3.93
CA VAL A 57 16.89 -8.03 -4.96
C VAL A 57 15.50 -8.34 -5.49
N VAL A 58 14.56 -7.42 -5.34
CA VAL A 58 13.16 -7.59 -5.75
C VAL A 58 12.90 -6.77 -6.99
N ALA A 59 12.67 -7.44 -8.10
CA ALA A 59 12.33 -6.84 -9.38
C ALA A 59 10.84 -7.01 -9.65
N GLY A 60 10.06 -5.99 -9.33
CA GLY A 60 8.60 -6.04 -9.40
C GLY A 60 7.91 -4.73 -9.02
N GLY A 61 6.59 -4.79 -8.84
CA GLY A 61 5.80 -3.68 -8.30
C GLY A 61 5.63 -3.72 -6.78
N ASP A 62 4.86 -2.78 -6.23
CA ASP A 62 4.68 -2.62 -4.79
C ASP A 62 4.16 -3.90 -4.10
N GLY A 63 3.22 -4.64 -4.71
CA GLY A 63 2.74 -5.91 -4.17
C GLY A 63 3.84 -6.98 -4.01
N THR A 64 4.74 -7.11 -5.00
CA THR A 64 5.88 -8.05 -4.90
C THR A 64 6.87 -7.60 -3.84
N VAL A 65 7.14 -6.29 -3.76
CA VAL A 65 8.00 -5.72 -2.71
C VAL A 65 7.40 -5.99 -1.33
N ARG A 66 6.12 -5.70 -1.12
CA ARG A 66 5.37 -5.98 0.11
C ARG A 66 5.46 -7.46 0.48
N ALA A 67 5.15 -8.36 -0.45
CA ALA A 67 5.13 -9.80 -0.19
C ALA A 67 6.50 -10.35 0.26
N VAL A 68 7.59 -9.84 -0.31
CA VAL A 68 8.96 -10.20 0.13
C VAL A 68 9.31 -9.53 1.45
N ALA A 69 9.03 -8.23 1.58
CA ALA A 69 9.31 -7.41 2.74
C ALA A 69 8.67 -7.97 4.02
N THR A 70 7.39 -8.31 3.98
CA THR A 70 6.65 -8.82 5.14
C THR A 70 7.22 -10.15 5.65
N ARG A 71 7.67 -11.03 4.74
CA ARG A 71 8.36 -12.30 5.06
C ARG A 71 9.77 -12.12 5.61
N LEU A 72 10.35 -10.94 5.43
CA LEU A 72 11.68 -10.56 5.92
C LEU A 72 11.62 -9.61 7.13
N ILE A 73 10.44 -9.28 7.66
CA ILE A 73 10.29 -8.48 8.88
C ILE A 73 11.19 -9.04 9.99
N ARG A 74 12.03 -8.16 10.56
CA ARG A 74 13.00 -8.47 11.62
C ARG A 74 14.05 -9.52 11.26
N LYS A 75 14.11 -9.96 10.01
CA LYS A 75 15.27 -10.68 9.48
C LYS A 75 16.33 -9.63 9.14
N LYS A 76 17.59 -9.90 9.46
CA LYS A 76 18.72 -9.01 9.13
C LYS A 76 19.11 -9.09 7.63
N THR A 77 18.16 -9.47 6.77
CA THR A 77 18.37 -9.64 5.34
C THR A 77 17.99 -8.35 4.64
N PRO A 78 18.94 -7.61 4.05
CA PRO A 78 18.64 -6.39 3.34
C PRO A 78 17.90 -6.65 2.03
N ILE A 79 17.14 -5.65 1.59
CA ILE A 79 16.36 -5.68 0.36
C ILE A 79 16.80 -4.54 -0.58
N ALA A 80 17.00 -4.81 -1.86
CA ALA A 80 17.08 -3.79 -2.91
C ALA A 80 15.87 -3.91 -3.84
N ILE A 81 15.30 -2.78 -4.26
CA ILE A 81 14.12 -2.75 -5.13
C ILE A 81 14.53 -2.33 -6.55
N LEU A 82 14.11 -3.11 -7.54
CA LEU A 82 14.09 -2.72 -8.96
C LEU A 82 12.63 -2.45 -9.35
N PRO A 83 12.23 -1.18 -9.51
CA PRO A 83 10.82 -0.79 -9.60
C PRO A 83 10.24 -1.07 -11.00
N LEU A 84 9.66 -2.26 -11.17
CA LEU A 84 9.06 -2.71 -12.44
C LEU A 84 7.53 -2.64 -12.46
N GLY A 85 6.88 -2.15 -11.40
CA GLY A 85 5.43 -1.96 -11.33
C GLY A 85 4.94 -0.66 -11.99
N THR A 86 3.63 -0.39 -11.83
CA THR A 86 2.99 0.81 -12.39
C THR A 86 3.09 2.01 -11.43
N ALA A 87 2.81 1.81 -10.14
CA ALA A 87 2.82 2.86 -9.12
C ALA A 87 4.23 3.06 -8.55
N ASN A 88 4.81 1.99 -8.00
CA ASN A 88 6.15 1.94 -7.38
C ASN A 88 6.28 2.94 -6.22
N ASN A 89 5.22 3.09 -5.42
CA ASN A 89 5.12 4.06 -4.33
C ASN A 89 6.20 3.82 -3.26
N ILE A 90 6.54 2.57 -2.94
CA ILE A 90 7.57 2.23 -1.95
C ILE A 90 8.94 2.70 -2.43
N SER A 91 9.32 2.36 -3.67
CA SER A 91 10.61 2.75 -4.24
C SER A 91 10.76 4.26 -4.36
N LYS A 92 9.68 4.97 -4.69
CA LYS A 92 9.68 6.43 -4.81
C LYS A 92 9.78 7.13 -3.46
N THR A 93 9.10 6.61 -2.45
CA THR A 93 9.23 7.09 -1.07
C THR A 93 10.67 6.94 -0.60
N LEU A 94 11.34 5.84 -0.95
CA LEU A 94 12.76 5.63 -0.68
C LEU A 94 13.71 6.47 -1.55
N GLY A 95 13.19 7.26 -2.49
CA GLY A 95 13.97 8.09 -3.41
C GLY A 95 14.68 7.31 -4.52
N ILE A 96 14.33 6.04 -4.76
CA ILE A 96 14.91 5.22 -5.82
C ILE A 96 14.41 5.71 -7.17
N ARG A 97 15.33 6.05 -8.07
CA ARG A 97 15.09 6.52 -9.43
C ARG A 97 16.07 5.87 -10.40
N GLY A 98 15.74 5.90 -11.69
CA GLY A 98 16.59 5.36 -12.75
C GLY A 98 16.15 3.99 -13.25
N GLU A 99 16.87 3.52 -14.25
CA GLU A 99 16.67 2.20 -14.85
C GLU A 99 17.27 1.09 -13.97
N PRO A 100 16.78 -0.16 -14.07
CA PRO A 100 17.22 -1.26 -13.21
C PRO A 100 18.74 -1.46 -13.16
N TRP A 101 19.45 -1.31 -14.28
CA TRP A 101 20.91 -1.44 -14.33
C TRP A 101 21.64 -0.29 -13.63
N GLU A 102 21.10 0.93 -13.67
CA GLU A 102 21.67 2.09 -12.96
C GLU A 102 21.53 1.90 -11.45
N ILE A 103 20.34 1.43 -11.02
CA ILE A 103 20.08 1.08 -9.62
C ILE A 103 21.06 -0.01 -9.17
N ILE A 104 21.22 -1.09 -9.95
CA ILE A 104 22.15 -2.18 -9.61
C ILE A 104 23.60 -1.68 -9.51
N ALA A 105 24.05 -0.83 -10.44
CA ALA A 105 25.42 -0.29 -10.41
C ALA A 105 25.68 0.51 -9.10
N GLY A 106 24.68 1.27 -8.64
CA GLY A 106 24.74 2.01 -7.39
C GLY A 106 24.74 1.15 -6.12
N LEU A 107 24.46 -0.16 -6.21
CA LEU A 107 24.49 -1.09 -5.08
C LEU A 107 25.90 -1.61 -4.75
N SER A 108 26.95 -1.19 -5.47
CA SER A 108 28.34 -1.52 -5.12
C SER A 108 28.75 -0.91 -3.77
N GLU A 109 28.25 0.29 -3.46
CA GLU A 109 28.40 0.99 -2.18
C GLU A 109 27.03 1.47 -1.68
N PRO A 110 26.15 0.56 -1.23
CA PRO A 110 24.74 0.89 -1.02
C PRO A 110 24.56 1.77 0.21
N ARG A 111 23.66 2.75 0.11
CA ARG A 111 23.15 3.48 1.27
C ARG A 111 22.11 2.62 1.98
N LYS A 112 22.34 2.35 3.27
CA LYS A 112 21.40 1.60 4.10
C LYS A 112 20.31 2.52 4.62
N CYS A 113 19.06 2.10 4.47
CA CYS A 113 17.88 2.80 4.96
C CYS A 113 17.02 1.82 5.75
N TYR A 114 16.61 2.20 6.96
CA TYR A 114 15.62 1.40 7.68
C TYR A 114 14.21 1.83 7.26
N PHE A 115 13.28 0.89 7.32
CA PHE A 115 11.89 1.10 6.97
C PHE A 115 10.99 0.42 8.01
N ASP A 116 10.04 1.18 8.49
CA ASP A 116 9.02 0.81 9.44
C ASP A 116 7.91 0.08 8.71
N VAL A 117 7.32 -0.93 9.35
CA VAL A 117 6.23 -1.70 8.75
C VAL A 117 5.00 -1.58 9.61
N GLY A 118 3.88 -1.24 8.97
CA GLY A 118 2.58 -1.27 9.60
C GLY A 118 2.19 -2.69 9.97
N HIS A 119 1.76 -2.88 11.22
CA HIS A 119 1.24 -4.14 11.74
C HIS A 119 -0.19 -3.92 12.20
N VAL A 120 -1.10 -4.65 11.55
CA VAL A 120 -2.54 -4.64 11.76
C VAL A 120 -2.96 -5.93 12.49
N LEU A 121 -3.60 -5.77 13.65
CA LEU A 121 -4.32 -6.84 14.35
C LEU A 121 -5.81 -6.58 14.23
N SER A 122 -6.53 -7.49 13.59
CA SER A 122 -7.96 -7.37 13.31
C SER A 122 -8.73 -8.62 13.74
N PRO A 123 -10.08 -8.58 13.73
CA PRO A 123 -10.89 -9.78 13.99
C PRO A 123 -10.70 -10.92 12.98
N TRP A 124 -10.16 -10.65 11.79
CA TRP A 124 -9.92 -11.67 10.76
C TRP A 124 -8.45 -12.15 10.71
N GLY A 125 -7.56 -11.57 11.49
CA GLY A 125 -6.18 -12.04 11.60
C GLY A 125 -5.16 -10.92 11.76
N GLU A 126 -3.90 -11.30 11.54
CA GLU A 126 -2.76 -10.39 11.50
C GLU A 126 -2.45 -10.04 10.04
N ASP A 127 -2.13 -8.78 9.76
CA ASP A 127 -1.70 -8.31 8.45
C ASP A 127 -0.62 -7.23 8.58
N TYR A 128 0.07 -6.94 7.48
CA TYR A 128 1.15 -5.96 7.40
C TYR A 128 1.01 -5.08 6.16
N PHE A 129 1.31 -3.79 6.33
CA PHE A 129 1.36 -2.82 5.24
C PHE A 129 2.72 -2.13 5.17
N LEU A 130 3.15 -1.80 3.96
CA LEU A 130 4.30 -0.93 3.72
C LEU A 130 3.86 0.50 3.40
N GLU A 131 2.74 0.67 2.70
CA GLU A 131 2.20 1.96 2.27
C GLU A 131 1.16 2.47 3.26
N ALA A 132 0.02 1.79 3.40
CA ALA A 132 -1.10 2.31 4.16
C ALA A 132 -2.05 1.23 4.69
N PHE A 133 -2.73 1.57 5.78
CA PHE A 133 -3.95 0.92 6.22
C PHE A 133 -5.06 1.97 6.34
N GLY A 134 -6.26 1.67 5.86
CA GLY A 134 -7.33 2.65 5.92
C GLY A 134 -8.73 2.07 5.77
N PHE A 135 -9.73 2.91 5.99
CA PHE A 135 -11.14 2.58 5.83
C PHE A 135 -11.93 3.78 5.28
N GLY A 136 -13.13 3.48 4.78
CA GLY A 136 -14.02 4.46 4.17
C GLY A 136 -13.91 4.46 2.65
N LEU A 137 -14.01 5.64 2.05
CA LEU A 137 -14.18 5.82 0.60
C LEU A 137 -13.15 5.05 -0.23
N TYR A 138 -11.87 5.09 0.14
CA TYR A 138 -10.84 4.43 -0.63
C TYR A 138 -10.95 2.90 -0.58
N ALA A 139 -11.27 2.33 0.59
CA ALA A 139 -11.52 0.89 0.73
C ALA A 139 -12.71 0.44 -0.11
N GLU A 140 -13.80 1.21 -0.11
CA GLU A 140 -14.99 0.92 -0.94
C GLU A 140 -14.67 1.06 -2.44
N LEU A 141 -13.85 2.05 -2.82
CA LEU A 141 -13.40 2.21 -4.20
C LEU A 141 -12.55 1.03 -4.68
N LEU A 142 -11.66 0.52 -3.84
CA LEU A 142 -10.88 -0.68 -4.14
C LEU A 142 -11.79 -1.92 -4.26
N ALA A 143 -12.84 -2.02 -3.45
CA ALA A 143 -13.78 -3.14 -3.48
C ALA A 143 -14.61 -3.17 -4.78
N GLU A 144 -14.96 -2.00 -5.31
CA GLU A 144 -15.69 -1.84 -6.58
C GLU A 144 -14.75 -1.80 -7.81
N TYR A 145 -13.43 -1.83 -7.61
CA TYR A 145 -12.47 -1.72 -8.70
C TYR A 145 -12.47 -2.99 -9.57
N GLU A 146 -12.82 -2.83 -10.84
CA GLU A 146 -12.80 -3.90 -11.85
C GLU A 146 -11.61 -3.70 -12.81
N PRO A 147 -10.46 -4.37 -12.56
CA PRO A 147 -9.24 -4.19 -13.37
C PRO A 147 -9.44 -4.57 -14.84
N GLU A 148 -10.31 -5.54 -15.12
CA GLU A 148 -10.62 -6.07 -16.47
C GLU A 148 -11.24 -5.03 -17.42
N LYS A 149 -11.84 -3.96 -16.88
CA LYS A 149 -12.55 -2.96 -17.67
C LYS A 149 -11.67 -1.74 -18.07
N GLY A 150 -10.35 -1.85 -17.95
CA GLY A 150 -9.38 -0.89 -18.47
C GLY A 150 -9.10 0.35 -17.58
N LYS A 151 -8.04 1.10 -17.93
CA LYS A 151 -7.47 2.24 -17.16
C LYS A 151 -7.97 3.61 -17.66
N SER A 152 -9.28 3.86 -17.64
CA SER A 152 -9.85 5.16 -18.04
C SER A 152 -9.99 6.10 -16.84
N ILE A 153 -9.36 7.28 -16.90
CA ILE A 153 -9.41 8.32 -15.85
C ILE A 153 -10.86 8.78 -15.62
N LEU A 154 -11.61 9.08 -16.69
CA LEU A 154 -13.02 9.47 -16.60
C LEU A 154 -13.89 8.41 -15.93
N ARG A 155 -13.58 7.13 -16.17
CA ARG A 155 -14.28 6.02 -15.52
C ARG A 155 -13.90 5.92 -14.04
N SER A 156 -12.61 6.05 -13.71
CA SER A 156 -12.17 6.07 -12.31
C SER A 156 -12.82 7.20 -11.52
N ILE A 157 -12.92 8.40 -12.13
CA ILE A 157 -13.59 9.54 -11.50
C ILE A 157 -15.10 9.29 -11.39
N SER A 158 -15.78 8.80 -12.43
CA SER A 158 -17.22 8.53 -12.34
C SER A 158 -17.55 7.44 -11.31
N THR A 159 -16.72 6.41 -11.19
CA THR A 159 -16.80 5.42 -10.10
C THR A 159 -16.58 6.09 -8.74
N ALA A 160 -15.55 6.93 -8.59
CA ALA A 160 -15.28 7.66 -7.34
C ALA A 160 -16.44 8.57 -6.92
N THR A 161 -17.00 9.35 -7.85
CA THR A 161 -18.16 10.21 -7.60
C THR A 161 -19.39 9.39 -7.23
N LYS A 162 -19.64 8.27 -7.91
CA LYS A 162 -20.77 7.39 -7.58
C LYS A 162 -20.63 6.76 -6.19
N VAL A 163 -19.47 6.16 -5.90
CA VAL A 163 -19.21 5.57 -4.58
C VAL A 163 -19.31 6.65 -3.52
N MET A 164 -18.74 7.84 -3.75
CA MET A 164 -18.86 8.96 -2.80
C MET A 164 -20.32 9.34 -2.57
N SER A 165 -21.12 9.59 -3.61
CA SER A 165 -22.53 9.99 -3.46
C SER A 165 -23.37 8.98 -2.68
N ASP A 166 -23.09 7.68 -2.83
CA ASP A 166 -23.79 6.60 -2.15
C ASP A 166 -23.19 6.27 -0.76
N PHE A 167 -21.93 6.65 -0.52
CA PHE A 167 -21.21 6.33 0.71
C PHE A 167 -21.82 7.05 1.89
N THR A 168 -22.10 6.34 2.97
CA THR A 168 -22.52 6.93 4.25
C THR A 168 -21.42 6.68 5.26
N ALA A 169 -20.75 7.73 5.77
CA ALA A 169 -19.69 7.54 6.74
C ALA A 169 -20.22 6.87 8.02
N PRO A 170 -19.62 5.72 8.42
CA PRO A 170 -19.98 5.10 9.67
C PRO A 170 -19.55 5.99 10.83
N GLU A 171 -20.35 5.99 11.90
CA GLU A 171 -19.90 6.58 13.17
C GLU A 171 -18.81 5.69 13.75
N CYS A 172 -17.60 6.22 13.81
CA CYS A 172 -16.42 5.49 14.24
C CYS A 172 -15.73 6.22 15.38
N LYS A 173 -15.23 5.43 16.33
CA LYS A 173 -14.33 5.90 17.37
C LYS A 173 -12.92 5.45 17.00
N ILE A 174 -12.08 6.40 16.58
CA ILE A 174 -10.65 6.18 16.41
C ILE A 174 -9.92 6.66 17.67
N THR A 175 -8.84 5.99 18.04
CA THR A 175 -7.98 6.40 19.16
C THR A 175 -6.54 6.38 18.67
N LEU A 176 -5.91 7.54 18.62
CA LEU A 176 -4.52 7.72 18.23
C LEU A 176 -3.69 8.00 19.48
N ASP A 177 -2.73 7.12 19.79
CA ASP A 177 -1.84 7.23 20.96
C ASP A 177 -2.57 7.52 22.29
N GLY A 178 -3.77 6.92 22.45
CA GLY A 178 -4.62 7.06 23.63
C GLY A 178 -5.58 8.26 23.58
N LYS A 179 -5.44 9.16 22.61
CA LYS A 179 -6.40 10.25 22.39
C LYS A 179 -7.53 9.78 21.48
N THR A 180 -8.73 9.70 22.04
CA THR A 180 -9.95 9.40 21.28
C THR A 180 -10.35 10.59 20.40
N ILE A 181 -10.70 10.30 19.15
CA ILE A 181 -11.31 11.23 18.20
C ILE A 181 -12.64 10.60 17.77
N PRO A 182 -13.78 11.03 18.31
CA PRO A 182 -15.09 10.56 17.86
C PRO A 182 -15.48 11.31 16.59
N GLY A 183 -16.13 10.63 15.64
CA GLY A 183 -16.64 11.31 14.45
C GLY A 183 -17.23 10.37 13.40
N LYS A 184 -17.65 10.99 12.30
CA LYS A 184 -17.96 10.30 11.06
C LYS A 184 -16.91 10.72 10.04
N PHE A 185 -16.23 9.74 9.47
CA PHE A 185 -15.12 9.98 8.56
C PHE A 185 -15.45 9.41 7.18
N LEU A 186 -15.28 10.22 6.14
CA LEU A 186 -15.31 9.76 4.75
C LEU A 186 -14.13 8.83 4.47
N MET A 187 -12.98 9.16 5.06
CA MET A 187 -11.74 8.44 4.84
C MET A 187 -10.84 8.60 6.05
N VAL A 188 -10.19 7.50 6.45
CA VAL A 188 -9.11 7.49 7.43
C VAL A 188 -8.02 6.58 6.91
N GLU A 189 -6.81 7.14 6.78
CA GLU A 189 -5.64 6.46 6.26
C GLU A 189 -4.51 6.60 7.29
N ALA A 190 -3.92 5.49 7.72
CA ALA A 190 -2.66 5.45 8.43
C ALA A 190 -1.56 5.12 7.41
N LEU A 191 -0.81 6.14 6.99
CA LEU A 191 0.20 6.04 5.95
C LEU A 191 1.60 5.98 6.54
N ASN A 192 2.43 5.16 5.93
CA ASN A 192 3.86 5.09 6.17
C ASN A 192 4.66 5.59 4.95
N THR A 193 4.01 5.81 3.80
CA THR A 193 4.62 6.33 2.57
C THR A 193 4.02 7.68 2.17
N THR A 194 4.78 8.44 1.36
CA THR A 194 4.38 9.78 0.88
C THR A 194 3.11 9.82 0.02
N ALA A 195 2.76 8.67 -0.56
CA ALA A 195 1.59 8.48 -1.38
C ALA A 195 1.07 7.05 -1.24
N PHE A 196 -0.19 6.85 -1.62
CA PHE A 196 -0.82 5.53 -1.72
C PHE A 196 -1.64 5.43 -3.02
N GLY A 197 -2.05 4.22 -3.37
CA GLY A 197 -2.89 3.96 -4.55
C GLY A 197 -2.23 4.45 -5.86
N PRO A 198 -2.97 5.13 -6.76
CA PRO A 198 -2.44 5.65 -8.02
C PRO A 198 -1.57 6.91 -7.85
N ARG A 199 -0.76 6.97 -6.78
CA ARG A 199 0.12 8.08 -6.39
C ARG A 199 -0.60 9.29 -5.82
N LEU A 200 -1.65 9.07 -5.02
CA LEU A 200 -2.32 10.13 -4.28
C LEU A 200 -1.40 10.62 -3.17
N LYS A 201 -0.77 11.79 -3.36
CA LYS A 201 0.12 12.41 -2.39
C LYS A 201 -0.71 13.12 -1.32
N VAL A 202 -0.94 12.46 -0.19
CA VAL A 202 -1.72 13.03 0.93
C VAL A 202 -0.87 13.29 2.17
N ALA A 203 0.35 12.78 2.18
CA ALA A 203 1.30 12.89 3.29
C ALA A 203 2.71 13.14 2.73
N PRO A 204 2.97 14.30 2.06
CA PRO A 204 4.22 14.52 1.33
C PRO A 204 5.48 14.47 2.21
N ASP A 205 5.32 14.70 3.52
CA ASP A 205 6.40 14.72 4.50
C ASP A 205 6.59 13.39 5.24
N ALA A 206 5.84 12.34 4.87
CA ALA A 206 5.94 11.01 5.50
C ALA A 206 7.36 10.44 5.40
N ASP A 207 7.96 10.11 6.54
CA ASP A 207 9.24 9.41 6.63
C ASP A 207 9.00 7.97 7.14
N PRO A 208 9.13 6.94 6.28
CA PRO A 208 8.91 5.56 6.70
C PRO A 208 9.93 5.03 7.72
N SER A 209 10.85 5.85 8.22
CA SER A 209 11.93 5.43 9.12
C SER A 209 11.91 6.09 10.50
N ASP A 210 10.93 6.96 10.78
CA ASP A 210 10.93 7.85 11.95
C ASP A 210 10.18 7.31 13.18
N GLY A 211 9.49 6.18 13.04
CA GLY A 211 8.74 5.54 14.13
C GLY A 211 7.29 6.01 14.29
N VAL A 212 6.74 6.82 13.38
CA VAL A 212 5.34 7.26 13.35
C VAL A 212 4.71 7.06 11.97
N PHE A 213 3.38 6.95 11.92
CA PHE A 213 2.62 7.02 10.66
C PHE A 213 1.83 8.32 10.62
N GLU A 214 1.54 8.82 9.43
CA GLU A 214 0.59 9.90 9.20
C GLU A 214 -0.83 9.34 9.20
N LEU A 215 -1.65 9.82 10.13
CA LEU A 215 -3.09 9.61 10.14
C LEU A 215 -3.76 10.74 9.37
N VAL A 216 -4.09 10.48 8.11
CA VAL A 216 -4.86 11.37 7.23
C VAL A 216 -6.34 11.07 7.41
N ARG A 217 -7.14 12.12 7.63
CA ARG A 217 -8.57 12.00 7.87
C ARG A 217 -9.33 13.00 7.00
N ILE A 218 -10.48 12.56 6.52
CA ILE A 218 -11.48 13.42 5.90
C ILE A 218 -12.80 13.21 6.65
N ASP A 219 -13.28 14.25 7.31
CA ASP A 219 -14.56 14.20 8.02
C ASP A 219 -15.75 14.20 7.05
N GLU A 220 -16.87 13.59 7.45
CA GLU A 220 -18.14 13.55 6.72
C GLU A 220 -18.61 14.94 6.26
N GLN A 221 -18.38 15.98 7.08
CA GLN A 221 -18.75 17.35 6.77
C GLN A 221 -18.03 17.94 5.53
N ASN A 222 -16.89 17.34 5.12
CA ASN A 222 -16.11 17.79 3.96
C ASN A 222 -16.53 17.09 2.65
N ARG A 223 -17.64 16.34 2.64
CA ARG A 223 -18.13 15.59 1.47
C ARG A 223 -18.25 16.43 0.21
N ASP A 224 -18.88 17.59 0.31
CA ASP A 224 -19.10 18.46 -0.84
C ASP A 224 -17.77 18.97 -1.41
N SER A 225 -16.77 19.25 -0.55
CA SER A 225 -15.43 19.64 -0.97
C SER A 225 -14.70 18.51 -1.70
N VAL A 226 -14.84 17.27 -1.25
CA VAL A 226 -14.25 16.11 -1.94
C VAL A 226 -14.95 15.84 -3.28
N LEU A 227 -16.28 15.96 -3.33
CA LEU A 227 -17.04 15.83 -4.59
C LEU A 227 -16.62 16.91 -5.60
N ALA A 228 -16.45 18.16 -5.14
CA ALA A 228 -15.96 19.26 -5.98
C ALA A 228 -14.54 18.98 -6.50
N TYR A 229 -13.64 18.48 -5.64
CA TYR A 229 -12.29 18.08 -6.05
C TYR A 229 -12.30 16.97 -7.11
N LEU A 230 -13.09 15.90 -6.90
CA LEU A 230 -13.21 14.81 -7.87
C LEU A 230 -13.75 15.30 -9.22
N ALA A 231 -14.72 16.22 -9.21
CA ALA A 231 -15.22 16.85 -10.43
C ALA A 231 -14.15 17.72 -11.11
N GLY A 232 -13.38 18.48 -10.33
CA GLY A 232 -12.30 19.35 -10.82
C GLY A 232 -11.09 18.61 -11.40
N LEU A 233 -10.81 17.37 -10.96
CA LEU A 233 -9.81 16.51 -11.60
C LEU A 233 -10.15 16.18 -13.06
N VAL A 234 -11.43 16.18 -13.44
CA VAL A 234 -11.86 16.04 -14.85
C VAL A 234 -11.51 17.28 -15.66
N ALA A 235 -11.52 18.45 -15.01
CA ALA A 235 -11.27 19.74 -15.63
C ALA A 235 -9.78 20.14 -15.63
N GLU A 236 -8.89 19.32 -15.05
CA GLU A 236 -7.46 19.64 -14.82
C GLU A 236 -7.24 20.90 -13.96
N GLU A 237 -8.20 21.23 -13.08
CA GLU A 237 -8.25 22.52 -12.37
C GLU A 237 -7.71 22.49 -10.92
N PHE A 238 -7.27 21.34 -10.41
CA PHE A 238 -6.82 21.21 -9.02
C PHE A 238 -5.55 20.37 -8.87
N ASP A 239 -4.61 20.88 -8.07
CA ASP A 239 -3.34 20.22 -7.73
C ASP A 239 -3.37 19.51 -6.36
N GLU A 240 -4.28 19.87 -5.45
CA GLU A 240 -4.33 19.37 -4.07
C GLU A 240 -5.76 19.13 -3.55
N LEU A 241 -5.95 18.11 -2.71
CA LEU A 241 -7.20 17.77 -2.04
C LEU A 241 -7.54 18.83 -0.97
N PRO A 242 -8.71 19.50 -1.01
CA PRO A 242 -9.11 20.43 0.04
C PRO A 242 -9.38 19.68 1.36
N SER A 243 -8.80 20.19 2.46
CA SER A 243 -9.18 19.86 3.84
C SER A 243 -8.92 18.42 4.29
N VAL A 244 -7.68 17.95 4.15
CA VAL A 244 -7.20 16.77 4.88
C VAL A 244 -6.65 17.16 6.24
N ASP A 245 -7.14 16.50 7.28
CA ASP A 245 -6.55 16.58 8.61
C ASP A 245 -5.40 15.57 8.68
N VAL A 246 -4.18 16.04 8.93
CA VAL A 246 -3.01 15.17 9.12
C VAL A 246 -2.54 15.23 10.57
N SER A 247 -2.31 14.07 11.17
CA SER A 247 -1.73 13.94 12.51
C SER A 247 -0.80 12.74 12.57
N CYS A 248 0.33 12.82 13.26
CA CYS A 248 1.25 11.68 13.37
C CYS A 248 0.97 10.87 14.65
N GLY A 249 1.19 9.56 14.60
CA GLY A 249 1.12 8.73 15.79
C GLY A 249 1.72 7.33 15.63
N LYS A 250 1.76 6.57 16.72
CA LYS A 250 2.42 5.25 16.78
C LYS A 250 1.45 4.10 16.89
N ARG A 251 0.29 4.35 17.49
CA ARG A 251 -0.74 3.35 17.76
C ARG A 251 -2.10 3.92 17.43
N LEU A 252 -2.80 3.25 16.52
CA LEU A 252 -4.17 3.55 16.16
C LEU A 252 -5.05 2.39 16.59
N GLU A 253 -6.16 2.69 17.24
CA GLU A 253 -7.22 1.73 17.54
C GLU A 253 -8.53 2.19 16.93
N ILE A 254 -9.26 1.28 16.30
CA ILE A 254 -10.50 1.56 15.58
C ILE A 254 -11.57 0.59 16.07
N THR A 255 -12.72 1.12 16.45
CA THR A 255 -13.93 0.31 16.60
C THR A 255 -14.47 -0.01 15.21
N TRP A 256 -14.39 -1.28 14.82
CA TRP A 256 -14.78 -1.74 13.49
C TRP A 256 -16.18 -2.35 13.50
N ASP A 257 -16.99 -1.97 12.53
CA ASP A 257 -18.42 -2.32 12.42
C ASP A 257 -18.71 -3.40 11.36
N GLY A 258 -17.69 -3.87 10.64
CA GLY A 258 -17.83 -4.83 9.55
C GLY A 258 -17.58 -4.25 8.15
N SER A 259 -17.39 -2.93 8.03
CA SER A 259 -17.08 -2.24 6.78
C SER A 259 -15.78 -2.72 6.11
N HIS A 260 -15.63 -2.44 4.81
CA HIS A 260 -14.36 -2.69 4.13
C HIS A 260 -13.25 -1.81 4.72
N VAL A 261 -12.09 -2.42 4.91
CA VAL A 261 -10.83 -1.72 5.13
C VAL A 261 -9.87 -2.15 4.04
N HIS A 262 -8.75 -1.46 3.88
CA HIS A 262 -7.67 -1.93 3.03
C HIS A 262 -6.35 -1.99 3.80
N VAL A 263 -5.51 -2.92 3.38
CA VAL A 263 -4.10 -3.06 3.78
C VAL A 263 -3.30 -2.99 2.48
N ASP A 264 -2.53 -1.91 2.31
CA ASP A 264 -1.98 -1.50 1.02
C ASP A 264 -3.07 -1.48 -0.07
N ALA A 265 -2.90 -2.24 -1.15
CA ALA A 265 -3.85 -2.31 -2.27
C ALA A 265 -4.90 -3.43 -2.13
N GLU A 266 -4.95 -4.11 -0.97
CA GLU A 266 -5.82 -5.26 -0.75
C GLU A 266 -6.98 -4.93 0.19
N VAL A 267 -8.20 -5.26 -0.23
CA VAL A 267 -9.41 -5.08 0.57
C VAL A 267 -9.53 -6.20 1.60
N ARG A 268 -9.91 -5.84 2.82
CA ARG A 268 -10.11 -6.73 3.96
C ARG A 268 -11.47 -6.51 4.64
N PRO A 269 -12.05 -7.59 5.22
CA PRO A 269 -11.69 -8.99 5.01
C PRO A 269 -11.96 -9.43 3.56
N GLU A 270 -11.21 -10.41 3.04
CA GLU A 270 -11.34 -10.90 1.65
C GLU A 270 -12.74 -11.43 1.32
N THR A 271 -13.48 -11.84 2.35
CA THR A 271 -14.88 -12.28 2.28
C THR A 271 -15.73 -11.41 3.22
N VAL A 272 -15.92 -10.15 2.82
CA VAL A 272 -17.25 -9.56 3.04
C VAL A 272 -18.13 -10.14 1.94
N ASP A 273 -19.33 -10.64 2.28
CA ASP A 273 -20.30 -11.05 1.25
C ASP A 273 -20.36 -9.94 0.20
N LYS A 274 -19.96 -10.24 -1.05
CA LYS A 274 -20.13 -9.28 -2.15
C LYS A 274 -21.56 -8.78 -2.06
N PRO A 275 -21.83 -7.46 -2.02
CA PRO A 275 -23.20 -7.00 -2.19
C PRO A 275 -23.71 -7.67 -3.45
N ARG A 276 -24.82 -8.40 -3.34
CA ARG A 276 -25.57 -8.87 -4.52
C ARG A 276 -25.66 -7.66 -5.42
N GLY A 277 -25.07 -7.77 -6.62
CA GLY A 277 -24.69 -6.62 -7.44
C GLY A 277 -25.77 -5.56 -7.55
N LEU A 278 -25.34 -4.32 -7.81
CA LEU A 278 -26.17 -3.13 -8.07
C LEU A 278 -27.65 -3.48 -8.23
N SER A 279 -28.42 -3.31 -7.15
CA SER A 279 -29.87 -3.31 -7.26
C SER A 279 -30.25 -2.30 -8.36
N PRO A 280 -31.19 -2.62 -9.26
CA PRO A 280 -31.69 -1.67 -10.24
C PRO A 280 -32.28 -0.38 -9.63
N ALA A 281 -32.40 -0.30 -8.29
CA ALA A 281 -32.82 0.87 -7.54
C ALA A 281 -31.67 1.82 -7.08
N GLY A 282 -30.44 1.67 -7.58
CA GLY A 282 -29.46 2.77 -7.58
C GLY A 282 -28.85 3.18 -6.24
N GLY A 283 -28.29 2.24 -5.46
CA GLY A 283 -27.42 2.60 -4.35
C GLY A 283 -26.43 1.50 -4.00
N VAL A 284 -25.18 1.87 -3.73
CA VAL A 284 -24.21 1.03 -3.01
C VAL A 284 -24.61 1.05 -1.53
N ARG A 285 -25.21 -0.04 -1.04
CA ARG A 285 -25.31 -0.23 0.42
C ARG A 285 -23.92 -0.67 0.88
N PRO A 286 -23.32 -0.03 1.90
CA PRO A 286 -22.14 -0.60 2.53
C PRO A 286 -22.49 -2.05 2.88
N ALA A 287 -21.52 -2.94 2.71
CA ALA A 287 -21.64 -4.30 3.21
C ALA A 287 -21.55 -4.27 4.74
N VAL A 288 -22.53 -3.64 5.38
CA VAL A 288 -22.79 -3.77 6.79
C VAL A 288 -23.14 -5.23 6.96
N SER A 289 -22.27 -5.97 7.64
CA SER A 289 -22.65 -7.30 8.11
C SER A 289 -23.99 -7.14 8.81
N SER A 290 -25.03 -7.79 8.28
CA SER A 290 -26.34 -7.89 8.93
C SER A 290 -26.27 -8.62 10.28
N ASN A 291 -25.08 -9.06 10.68
CA ASN A 291 -24.79 -9.66 11.96
C ASN A 291 -24.15 -8.63 12.92
N PRO A 292 -24.94 -7.99 13.81
CA PRO A 292 -24.44 -7.04 14.81
C PRO A 292 -23.38 -7.61 15.77
N ASN A 293 -23.13 -8.93 15.74
CA ASN A 293 -22.08 -9.61 16.52
C ASN A 293 -20.68 -9.59 15.86
N ARG A 294 -20.49 -9.00 14.66
CA ARG A 294 -19.16 -8.86 14.03
C ARG A 294 -18.39 -7.60 14.44
N ARG A 295 -18.93 -6.77 15.33
CA ARG A 295 -18.22 -5.60 15.87
C ARG A 295 -16.93 -6.04 16.56
N GLY A 296 -15.83 -5.43 16.15
CA GLY A 296 -14.50 -5.78 16.62
C GLY A 296 -13.63 -4.56 16.86
N LYS A 297 -12.38 -4.81 17.25
CA LYS A 297 -11.37 -3.77 17.42
C LYS A 297 -10.22 -4.06 16.49
N ILE A 298 -9.87 -3.10 15.65
CA ILE A 298 -8.65 -3.13 14.85
C ILE A 298 -7.60 -2.33 15.60
N ARG A 299 -6.39 -2.88 15.69
CA ARG A 299 -5.22 -2.18 16.25
C ARG A 299 -4.14 -2.12 15.20
N VAL A 300 -3.62 -0.93 14.99
CA VAL A 300 -2.52 -0.65 14.06
C VAL A 300 -1.36 -0.06 14.84
N LYS A 301 -0.15 -0.53 14.56
CA LYS A 301 1.09 0.03 15.10
C LYS A 301 2.22 -0.11 14.08
N LEU A 302 3.28 0.68 14.24
CA LEU A 302 4.51 0.46 13.48
C LEU A 302 5.45 -0.52 14.18
N LEU A 303 6.06 -1.36 13.36
CA LEU A 303 7.27 -2.09 13.69
C LEU A 303 8.45 -1.23 13.23
N HIS A 304 9.02 -0.46 14.16
CA HIS A 304 10.12 0.45 13.86
C HIS A 304 11.37 -0.31 13.41
N LYS A 305 12.02 0.17 12.35
CA LYS A 305 13.21 -0.40 11.69
C LYS A 305 13.03 -1.89 11.39
N ALA A 306 11.85 -2.27 10.93
CA ALA A 306 11.50 -3.66 10.66
C ALA A 306 12.26 -4.26 9.48
N ILE A 307 12.63 -3.43 8.52
CA ILE A 307 13.29 -3.82 7.27
C ILE A 307 14.47 -2.90 7.00
N GLU A 308 15.55 -3.46 6.45
CA GLU A 308 16.69 -2.69 5.93
C GLU A 308 16.62 -2.71 4.39
N PHE A 309 16.44 -1.56 3.77
CA PHE A 309 16.60 -1.37 2.34
C PHE A 309 18.00 -0.89 2.00
N TRP A 310 18.55 -1.44 0.93
CA TRP A 310 19.79 -0.99 0.30
C TRP A 310 19.42 -0.17 -0.92
N LEU A 311 19.82 1.08 -0.89
CA LEU A 311 19.53 2.08 -1.91
C LEU A 311 20.79 2.32 -2.73
N PRO A 312 20.68 2.62 -4.03
CA PRO A 312 21.82 3.05 -4.83
C PRO A 312 22.40 4.34 -4.22
N LYS A 313 23.73 4.47 -4.31
CA LYS A 313 24.46 5.67 -3.88
C LYS A 313 24.05 6.93 -4.64
#